data_AF-F2PWR4-F1
#
_entry.id   AF-F2PWR4-F1
#
_cell.length_a   1.000
_cell.length_b   1.000
_cell.length_c   1.000
_cell.angle_alpha   90.00
_cell.angle_beta   90.00
_cell.angle_gamma   90.00
#
_symmetry.space_group_name_H-M   'P 1'
#
loop_
_entity.id
_entity.type
_entity.pdbx_description
1 polymer ?
#
loop_
_entity_poly.entity_id
_entity_poly.type
_entity_poly.pdbx_seq_one_letter_code
_entity_poly.pdbx_strand_id
1 'polypeptide(L)'
;MAAQVDPKRQQELQMQYSNFKTTLHQLAQKIGDIETEAEEHKLVIESLQPLPLDRKCFRMINGVLVERTVLDELMKQYKSKQDEMDNWKKKNHIQVVQQ
;
A
#
# COMPACT_ATOMS: atom_id res chain seq x y z
N MET A 1 26.36 -31.05 -32.01
CA MET A 1 25.33 -30.40 -32.85
C MET A 1 24.44 -29.59 -31.93
N ALA A 2 24.41 -28.27 -32.06
CA ALA A 2 23.48 -27.44 -31.30
C ALA A 2 22.06 -27.67 -31.84
N ALA A 3 21.13 -28.06 -30.97
CA ALA A 3 19.73 -28.16 -31.34
C ALA A 3 19.23 -26.76 -31.74
N GLN A 4 18.77 -26.61 -32.99
CA GLN A 4 18.16 -25.36 -33.45
C GLN A 4 16.87 -25.16 -32.66
N VAL A 5 16.81 -24.10 -31.86
CA VAL A 5 15.60 -23.73 -31.12
C VAL A 5 14.53 -23.34 -32.13
N ASP A 6 13.36 -23.98 -32.06
CA ASP A 6 12.22 -23.68 -32.93
C ASP A 6 11.87 -22.18 -32.83
N PRO A 7 11.80 -21.44 -33.96
CA PRO A 7 11.53 -20.00 -33.95
C PRO A 7 10.22 -19.62 -33.24
N LYS A 8 9.20 -20.49 -33.31
CA LYS A 8 7.91 -20.29 -32.64
C LYS A 8 8.07 -20.41 -31.12
N ARG A 9 8.86 -21.39 -30.67
CA ARG A 9 9.20 -21.54 -29.26
C ARG A 9 9.98 -20.33 -28.73
N GLN A 10 10.87 -19.77 -29.53
CA GLN A 10 11.63 -18.58 -29.15
C GLN A 10 10.74 -17.34 -29.02
N GLN A 11 9.76 -17.16 -29.91
CA GLN A 11 8.76 -16.08 -29.81
C GLN A 11 7.86 -16.23 -28.58
N GLU A 12 7.39 -17.45 -28.27
CA GLU A 12 6.60 -17.72 -27.05
C GLU A 12 7.37 -17.36 -25.79
N LEU A 13 8.65 -17.75 -25.70
CA LEU A 13 9.52 -17.43 -24.56
C LEU A 13 9.74 -15.92 -24.41
N GLN A 14 9.94 -15.20 -25.52
CA GLN A 14 10.06 -13.73 -25.49
C GLN A 14 8.78 -13.06 -24.99
N MET A 15 7.62 -13.52 -25.44
CA MET A 15 6.34 -13.00 -24.99
C MET A 15 6.10 -13.29 -23.51
N GLN A 16 6.38 -14.51 -23.05
CA GLN A 16 6.30 -14.88 -21.63
C GLN A 16 7.23 -14.00 -20.78
N TYR A 17 8.47 -13.82 -21.19
CA TYR A 17 9.42 -12.96 -20.49
C TYR A 17 8.91 -11.52 -20.40
N SER A 18 8.38 -10.96 -21.49
CA SER A 18 7.80 -9.61 -21.51
C SER A 18 6.60 -9.48 -20.56
N ASN A 19 5.77 -10.52 -20.48
CA ASN A 19 4.64 -10.56 -19.55
C ASN A 19 5.12 -10.56 -18.10
N PHE A 20 6.06 -11.45 -17.74
CA PHE A 20 6.62 -11.49 -16.39
C PHE A 20 7.29 -10.17 -15.99
N LYS A 21 8.05 -9.56 -16.90
CA LYS A 21 8.68 -8.25 -16.66
C LYS A 21 7.63 -7.17 -16.35
N THR A 22 6.56 -7.12 -17.12
CA THR A 22 5.45 -6.18 -16.89
C THR A 22 4.78 -6.43 -15.55
N THR A 23 4.49 -7.69 -15.21
CA THR A 23 3.89 -8.05 -13.91
C THR A 23 4.78 -7.65 -12.74
N LEU A 24 6.09 -7.88 -12.82
CA LEU A 24 7.04 -7.45 -11.79
C LEU A 24 7.03 -5.93 -11.59
N HIS A 25 6.98 -5.17 -12.68
CA HIS A 25 6.91 -3.71 -12.59
C HIS A 25 5.60 -3.23 -11.94
N GLN A 26 4.46 -3.81 -12.32
CA GLN A 26 3.15 -3.50 -11.73
C GLN A 26 3.09 -3.86 -10.24
N LEU A 27 3.70 -4.98 -9.84
CA LEU A 27 3.79 -5.36 -8.43
C LEU A 27 4.64 -4.35 -7.64
N ALA A 28 5.78 -3.94 -8.19
CA ALA A 28 6.63 -2.93 -7.55
C ALA A 28 5.91 -1.59 -7.36
N GLN A 29 5.14 -1.14 -8.36
CA GLN A 29 4.31 0.07 -8.25
C GLN A 29 3.29 -0.06 -7.12
N LYS A 30 2.52 -1.15 -7.09
CA LYS A 30 1.52 -1.39 -6.03
C LYS A 30 2.13 -1.47 -4.64
N ILE A 31 3.34 -2.04 -4.51
CA ILE A 31 4.06 -2.07 -3.25
C ILE A 31 4.38 -0.64 -2.79
N GLY A 32 4.90 0.20 -3.69
CA GLY A 32 5.19 1.61 -3.38
C GLY A 32 3.95 2.40 -2.97
N ASP A 33 2.81 2.17 -3.62
CA ASP A 33 1.53 2.80 -3.26
C ASP A 33 1.12 2.43 -1.82
N ILE A 34 1.18 1.14 -1.47
CA ILE A 34 0.85 0.64 -0.12
C ILE A 34 1.84 1.18 0.91
N GLU A 35 3.12 1.28 0.58
CA GLU A 35 4.12 1.83 1.48
C GLU A 35 3.85 3.30 1.79
N THR A 36 3.49 4.09 0.78
CA THR A 36 3.13 5.50 0.92
C THR A 36 1.87 5.66 1.77
N GLU A 37 0.80 4.90 1.49
CA GLU A 37 -0.44 4.95 2.27
C GLU A 37 -0.18 4.60 3.75
N ALA A 38 0.66 3.60 4.02
CA ALA A 38 1.02 3.22 5.39
C ALA A 38 1.78 4.34 6.14
N GLU A 39 2.66 5.09 5.46
CA GLU A 39 3.35 6.23 6.07
C GLU A 39 2.39 7.42 6.30
N GLU A 40 1.48 7.70 5.37
CA GLU A 40 0.46 8.73 5.57
C GLU A 40 -0.44 8.42 6.77
N HIS A 41 -0.87 7.17 6.91
CA HIS A 41 -1.65 6.71 8.06
C HIS A 41 -0.90 6.90 9.37
N LYS A 42 0.40 6.59 9.41
CA LYS A 42 1.25 6.80 10.57
C LYS A 42 1.38 8.28 10.92
N LEU A 43 1.60 9.15 9.94
CA LEU A 43 1.68 10.61 10.15
C LEU A 43 0.36 11.16 10.71
N VAL A 44 -0.78 10.70 10.21
CA VAL A 44 -2.09 11.08 10.76
C VAL A 44 -2.19 10.66 12.22
N ILE A 45 -1.81 9.43 12.57
CA ILE A 45 -1.86 8.94 13.94
C ILE A 45 -0.98 9.79 14.87
N GLU A 46 0.26 10.07 14.48
CA GLU A 46 1.20 10.90 15.25
C GLU A 46 0.67 12.32 15.46
N SER A 47 0.01 12.91 14.45
CA SER A 47 -0.58 14.25 14.55
C SER A 47 -1.80 14.33 15.48
N LEU A 48 -2.56 13.24 15.58
CA LEU A 48 -3.80 13.16 16.37
C LEU A 48 -3.55 12.73 17.81
N GLN A 49 -2.51 11.93 18.07
CA GLN A 49 -2.16 11.42 19.39
C GLN A 49 -2.09 12.47 20.53
N PRO A 50 -1.56 13.70 20.33
CA PRO A 50 -1.49 14.68 21.41
C PRO A 50 -2.84 15.39 21.70
N LEU A 51 -3.88 15.14 20.91
CA LEU A 51 -5.15 15.84 21.05
C LEU A 51 -6.09 15.13 22.04
N PRO A 52 -6.96 15.88 22.76
CA PRO A 52 -7.95 15.29 23.65
C PRO A 52 -8.88 14.31 22.92
N LEU A 53 -8.98 13.09 23.43
CA LEU A 53 -9.67 11.98 22.78
C LEU A 53 -11.19 12.15 22.72
N ASP A 54 -11.78 12.99 23.57
CA ASP A 54 -13.22 13.29 23.64
C ASP A 54 -13.69 14.32 22.58
N ARG A 55 -12.75 14.85 21.79
CA ARG A 55 -13.06 15.82 20.74
C ARG A 55 -13.93 15.24 19.63
N LYS A 56 -14.93 16.03 19.21
CA LYS A 56 -15.69 15.77 17.98
C LYS A 56 -14.78 15.89 16.76
N CYS A 57 -14.89 14.93 15.86
CA CYS A 57 -14.15 14.92 14.61
C CYS A 57 -15.07 15.19 13.43
N PHE A 58 -14.55 15.84 12.40
CA PHE A 58 -15.27 16.09 11.15
C PHE A 58 -14.42 15.58 9.98
N ARG A 59 -15.05 14.88 9.06
CA ARG A 59 -14.42 14.42 7.82
C ARG A 59 -14.91 15.26 6.66
N MET A 60 -13.99 15.86 5.91
CA MET A 60 -14.31 16.53 4.66
C MET A 60 -14.50 15.50 3.54
N ILE A 61 -15.65 15.53 2.88
CA ILE A 61 -15.99 14.66 1.75
C ILE A 61 -16.61 15.53 0.66
N ASN A 62 -15.94 15.65 -0.49
CA ASN A 62 -16.42 16.43 -1.64
C ASN A 62 -16.87 17.87 -1.26
N GLY A 63 -16.14 18.52 -0.36
CA GLY A 63 -16.44 19.88 0.10
C GLY A 63 -17.46 19.99 1.25
N VAL A 64 -18.04 18.87 1.71
CA VAL A 64 -18.97 18.85 2.85
C VAL A 64 -18.27 18.30 4.09
N LEU A 65 -18.44 18.96 5.23
CA LEU A 65 -18.00 18.44 6.53
C LEU A 65 -19.07 17.50 7.10
N VAL A 66 -18.67 16.26 7.32
CA VAL A 66 -19.51 15.23 7.96
C VAL A 66 -19.00 14.99 9.37
N GLU A 67 -19.84 15.21 10.37
CA GLU A 67 -19.54 14.85 11.76
C GLU A 67 -19.28 13.34 11.83
N ARG A 68 -18.12 12.99 12.38
CA ARG A 68 -17.74 11.61 12.70
C ARG A 68 -17.71 11.45 14.21
N THR A 69 -17.45 10.22 14.62
CA THR A 69 -17.40 9.87 16.04
C THR A 69 -16.23 10.55 16.74
N VAL A 70 -16.23 10.43 18.06
CA VAL A 70 -15.24 11.00 18.96
C VAL A 70 -13.82 10.55 18.56
N LEU A 71 -12.82 11.42 18.75
CA LEU A 71 -11.44 11.19 18.29
C LEU A 71 -10.88 9.83 18.73
N ASP A 72 -11.24 9.34 19.92
CA ASP A 72 -10.88 7.98 20.37
C ASP A 72 -11.27 6.87 19.39
N GLU A 73 -12.51 6.91 18.88
CA GLU A 73 -13.00 5.93 17.93
C GLU A 73 -12.34 6.06 16.57
N LEU A 74 -12.07 7.30 16.14
CA LEU A 74 -11.34 7.56 14.90
C LEU A 74 -9.91 7.00 15.00
N MET A 75 -9.19 7.30 16.09
CA MET A 75 -7.86 6.78 16.38
C MET A 75 -7.81 5.25 16.36
N LYS A 76 -8.83 4.57 16.93
CA LYS A 76 -8.95 3.11 16.88
C LYS A 76 -9.02 2.58 15.44
N GLN A 77 -9.81 3.23 14.57
CA GLN A 77 -9.91 2.83 13.16
C GLN A 77 -8.58 3.00 12.42
N TYR A 78 -7.88 4.12 12.63
CA TYR A 78 -6.57 4.37 12.01
C TYR A 78 -5.52 3.36 12.50
N LYS A 79 -5.47 3.08 13.81
CA LYS A 79 -4.55 2.08 14.39
C LYS A 79 -4.83 0.67 13.87
N SER A 80 -6.09 0.25 13.80
CA SER A 80 -6.45 -1.06 13.24
C SER A 80 -5.97 -1.23 11.80
N LYS A 81 -6.16 -0.20 10.96
CA LYS A 81 -5.66 -0.23 9.58
C LYS A 81 -4.14 -0.22 9.52
N GLN A 82 -3.47 0.56 10.37
CA GLN A 82 -2.01 0.56 10.46
C GLN A 82 -1.48 -0.83 10.79
N ASP A 83 -2.07 -1.50 11.78
CA ASP A 83 -1.68 -2.84 12.20
C ASP A 83 -1.88 -3.87 11.08
N GLU A 84 -2.97 -3.78 10.32
CA GLU A 84 -3.21 -4.61 9.13
C GLU A 84 -2.12 -4.42 8.07
N MET A 85 -1.74 -3.18 7.78
CA MET A 85 -0.68 -2.86 6.82
C MET A 85 0.69 -3.34 7.27
N ASP A 86 1.03 -3.14 8.55
CA ASP A 86 2.30 -3.59 9.12
C ASP A 86 2.41 -5.12 9.10
N ASN A 87 1.31 -5.82 9.40
CA ASN A 87 1.25 -7.28 9.31
C ASN A 87 1.37 -7.76 7.86
N TRP A 88 0.76 -7.06 6.91
CA TRP A 88 0.91 -7.38 5.49
C TRP A 88 2.35 -7.19 5.01
N LYS A 89 3.02 -6.09 5.39
CA LYS A 89 4.44 -5.85 5.05
C LYS A 89 5.33 -6.97 5.58
N LYS A 90 5.15 -7.36 6.84
CA LYS A 90 5.89 -8.47 7.48
C LYS A 90 5.67 -9.81 6.75
N LYS A 91 4.41 -10.14 6.47
CA LYS A 91 4.02 -11.41 5.82
C LYS A 91 4.61 -11.55 4.41
N ASN A 92 4.75 -10.43 3.69
CA ASN A 92 5.23 -10.43 2.31
C ASN A 92 6.71 -10.02 2.17
N HIS A 93 7.44 -9.91 3.30
CA HIS A 93 8.85 -9.50 3.32
C HIS A 93 9.12 -8.17 2.61
N ILE A 94 8.16 -7.25 2.66
CA ILE A 94 8.32 -5.90 2.10
C ILE A 94 9.24 -5.10 3.02
N GLN A 95 10.35 -4.62 2.47
CA GLN A 95 11.30 -3.75 3.16
C GLN A 95 11.11 -2.33 2.65
N VAL A 96 10.79 -1.41 3.55
CA VAL A 96 10.76 0.02 3.24
C VAL A 96 12.19 0.45 2.94
N VAL A 97 12.47 0.76 1.68
CA VAL A 97 13.72 1.41 1.29
C VAL A 97 13.52 2.90 1.52
N GLN A 98 14.06 3.43 2.62
CA GLN A 98 14.15 4.88 2.80
C GLN A 98 15.04 5.44 1.68
N GLN A 99 14.44 6.25 0.80
CA GLN A 99 15.18 7.09 -0.15
C GLN A 99 15.78 8.29 0.56
#